data_AF-A0A2E6VLA8-F1
#
_entry.id   AF-A0A2E6VLA8-F1
#
_cell.length_a   1.000
_cell.length_b   1.000
_cell.length_c   1.000
_cell.angle_alpha   90.00
_cell.angle_beta   90.00
_cell.angle_gamma   90.00
#
_symmetry.space_group_name_H-M   'P 1'
#
loop_
_entity.id
_entity.type
_entity.pdbx_description
1 polymer ?
#
loop_
_entity_poly.entity_id
_entity_poly.type
_entity_poly.pdbx_seq_one_letter_code
_entity_poly.pdbx_strand_id
1 'polypeptide(L)'
;MAVIVDKAIWPYKGKLWAHLASDKNLAELHEFAELLGLRLMSFQGDHYDIPEEVRDEAIRLGAEEIDGRDLLSRLKKAKLRLPASERPDKWQNLRVFKPTGVPPDLTGIILSNPFLNLETLVKADWSFTEVTVFKRCSEIALVIEDFSGLEPKIKFLQELEWRCIDGRLLEILF
;
A
#
# COMPACT_ATOMS: atom_id res chain seq x y z
N MET A 1 -2.84 -13.51 -19.16
CA MET A 1 -3.84 -13.43 -18.06
C MET A 1 -3.13 -12.72 -16.96
N ALA A 2 -3.55 -11.49 -16.67
CA ALA A 2 -2.59 -10.43 -16.50
C ALA A 2 -3.13 -9.34 -15.58
N VAL A 3 -2.20 -8.69 -14.90
CA VAL A 3 -2.39 -7.32 -14.48
C VAL A 3 -2.71 -6.49 -15.73
N ILE A 4 -3.77 -5.69 -15.64
CA ILE A 4 -4.27 -4.85 -16.72
C ILE A 4 -4.09 -3.38 -16.33
N VAL A 5 -3.79 -2.54 -17.32
CA VAL A 5 -3.61 -1.10 -17.12
C VAL A 5 -4.35 -0.32 -18.20
N ASP A 6 -5.07 0.73 -17.81
CA ASP A 6 -5.73 1.60 -18.78
C ASP A 6 -4.82 2.74 -19.27
N LYS A 7 -5.34 3.64 -20.11
CA LYS A 7 -4.60 4.80 -20.60
C LYS A 7 -4.45 5.84 -19.49
N ALA A 8 -3.26 6.46 -19.40
CA ALA A 8 -3.05 7.60 -18.53
C ALA A 8 -3.78 8.84 -19.08
N ILE A 9 -5.01 9.07 -18.64
CA ILE A 9 -5.85 10.20 -19.12
C ILE A 9 -6.40 11.06 -17.99
N TRP A 10 -6.18 10.66 -16.74
CA TRP A 10 -6.75 11.34 -15.57
C TRP A 10 -5.79 12.42 -15.06
N PRO A 11 -6.11 13.72 -15.18
CA PRO A 11 -5.21 14.78 -14.74
C PRO A 11 -5.24 14.94 -13.21
N TYR A 12 -4.09 14.80 -12.56
CA TYR A 12 -3.95 15.05 -11.13
C TYR A 12 -2.51 15.47 -10.77
N LYS A 13 -2.38 16.55 -9.98
CA LYS A 13 -1.10 17.13 -9.55
C LYS A 13 -0.08 17.34 -10.70
N GLY A 14 -0.56 17.80 -11.85
CA GLY A 14 0.28 18.10 -13.02
C GLY A 14 0.76 16.88 -13.80
N LYS A 15 0.21 15.69 -13.53
CA LYS A 15 0.51 14.44 -14.26
C LYS A 15 -0.78 13.79 -14.78
N LEU A 16 -0.62 12.90 -15.74
CA LEU A 16 -1.68 11.98 -16.16
C LEU A 16 -1.54 10.66 -15.40
N TRP A 17 -2.69 10.12 -15.01
CA TRP A 17 -2.79 8.91 -14.20
C TRP A 17 -3.63 7.85 -14.92
N ALA A 18 -3.28 6.60 -14.65
CA ALA A 18 -3.95 5.39 -15.13
C ALA A 18 -4.32 4.51 -13.93
N HIS A 19 -5.23 3.57 -14.17
CA HIS A 19 -5.62 2.54 -13.22
C HIS A 19 -4.91 1.23 -13.55
N LEU A 20 -4.29 0.63 -12.54
CA LEU A 20 -3.68 -0.70 -12.57
C LEU A 20 -4.54 -1.67 -11.75
N ALA A 21 -4.96 -2.77 -12.34
CA ALA A 21 -5.87 -3.73 -11.73
C ALA A 21 -5.49 -5.19 -12.10
N SER A 22 -6.10 -6.17 -11.44
CA SER A 22 -6.11 -7.58 -11.90
C SER A 22 -7.52 -7.96 -12.31
N ASP A 23 -7.65 -8.79 -13.35
CA ASP A 23 -8.92 -9.41 -13.75
C ASP A 23 -9.16 -10.79 -13.11
N LYS A 24 -8.35 -11.17 -12.11
CA LYS A 24 -8.40 -12.49 -11.48
C LYS A 24 -8.50 -12.44 -9.95
N ASN A 25 -7.54 -11.81 -9.28
CA ASN A 25 -7.54 -11.70 -7.81
C ASN A 25 -6.60 -10.58 -7.34
N LEU A 26 -6.79 -10.12 -6.10
CA LEU A 26 -5.98 -9.04 -5.54
C LEU A 26 -4.54 -9.45 -5.21
N ALA A 27 -4.27 -10.71 -4.86
CA ALA A 27 -2.92 -11.16 -4.50
C ALA A 27 -1.93 -10.94 -5.65
N GLU A 28 -2.30 -11.32 -6.88
CA GLU A 28 -1.50 -11.05 -8.09
C GLU A 28 -1.27 -9.55 -8.32
N LEU A 29 -2.29 -8.72 -8.08
CA LEU A 29 -2.17 -7.27 -8.17
C LEU A 29 -1.20 -6.71 -7.12
N HIS A 30 -1.24 -7.22 -5.89
CA HIS A 30 -0.34 -6.80 -4.82
C HIS A 30 1.11 -7.21 -5.10
N GLU A 31 1.34 -8.43 -5.58
CA GLU A 31 2.66 -8.92 -6.00
C GLU A 31 3.22 -8.03 -7.13
N PHE A 32 2.42 -7.72 -8.14
CA PHE A 32 2.84 -6.86 -9.25
C PHE A 32 3.10 -5.42 -8.82
N ALA A 33 2.27 -4.88 -7.92
CA ALA A 33 2.46 -3.55 -7.36
C ALA A 33 3.74 -3.46 -6.53
N GLU A 34 4.14 -4.54 -5.85
CA GLU A 34 5.41 -4.62 -5.13
C GLU A 34 6.61 -4.60 -6.11
N LEU A 35 6.54 -5.32 -7.22
CA LEU A 35 7.56 -5.27 -8.28
C LEU A 35 7.73 -3.86 -8.87
N LEU A 36 6.65 -3.09 -8.94
CA LEU A 36 6.66 -1.67 -9.36
C LEU A 36 7.13 -0.70 -8.26
N GLY A 37 7.40 -1.18 -7.05
CA GLY A 37 7.75 -0.33 -5.91
C GLY A 37 6.61 0.57 -5.41
N LEU A 38 5.36 0.20 -5.69
CA LEU A 38 4.21 0.96 -5.23
C LEU A 38 4.03 0.82 -3.72
N ARG A 39 3.55 1.89 -3.09
CA ARG A 39 3.10 1.89 -1.68
C ARG A 39 1.89 0.98 -1.53
N LEU A 40 1.86 0.12 -0.52
CA LEU A 40 0.67 -0.65 -0.15
C LEU A 40 -0.50 0.28 0.17
N MET A 41 -0.24 1.39 0.87
CA MET A 41 -1.25 2.41 1.19
C MET A 41 -1.85 3.11 -0.04
N SER A 42 -1.23 2.98 -1.23
CA SER A 42 -1.80 3.53 -2.47
C SER A 42 -2.91 2.68 -3.07
N PHE A 43 -3.13 1.46 -2.55
CA PHE A 43 -4.24 0.61 -2.95
C PHE A 43 -5.59 1.23 -2.62
N GLN A 44 -6.47 1.28 -3.62
CA GLN A 44 -7.81 1.87 -3.56
C GLN A 44 -8.92 0.81 -3.39
N GLY A 45 -8.57 -0.37 -2.87
CA GLY A 45 -9.50 -1.47 -2.59
C GLY A 45 -9.75 -2.42 -3.76
N ASP A 46 -9.61 -1.96 -5.00
CA ASP A 46 -9.71 -2.82 -6.20
C ASP A 46 -8.73 -2.49 -7.33
N HIS A 47 -7.95 -1.42 -7.19
CA HIS A 47 -6.93 -0.98 -8.14
C HIS A 47 -5.87 -0.12 -7.44
N TYR A 48 -4.80 0.16 -8.17
CA TYR A 48 -3.84 1.23 -7.88
C TYR A 48 -3.98 2.33 -8.91
N ASP A 49 -3.94 3.59 -8.45
CA ASP A 49 -3.73 4.73 -9.34
C ASP A 49 -2.23 4.93 -9.53
N ILE A 50 -1.78 4.93 -10.78
CA ILE A 50 -0.37 5.07 -11.13
C ILE A 50 -0.16 6.20 -12.13
N PRO A 51 0.93 7.00 -12.01
CA PRO A 51 1.24 8.02 -12.99
C PRO A 51 1.75 7.40 -14.30
N GLU A 52 1.68 8.16 -15.39
CA GLU A 52 2.07 7.74 -16.76
C GLU A 52 3.44 7.03 -16.80
N GLU A 53 4.46 7.55 -16.10
CA GLU A 53 5.79 6.94 -16.09
C GLU A 53 5.81 5.53 -15.46
N VAL A 54 4.99 5.29 -14.44
CA VAL A 54 4.88 3.97 -13.78
C VAL A 54 4.01 3.04 -14.61
N ARG A 55 3.00 3.56 -15.29
CA ARG A 55 2.22 2.81 -16.28
C ARG A 55 3.10 2.24 -17.37
N ASP A 56 4.01 3.04 -17.91
CA ASP A 56 4.90 2.58 -18.97
C ASP A 56 5.84 1.46 -18.46
N GLU A 57 6.24 1.51 -17.19
CA GLU A 57 6.97 0.41 -16.54
C GLU A 57 6.08 -0.82 -16.34
N ALA A 58 4.83 -0.65 -15.91
CA ALA A 58 3.88 -1.75 -15.78
C ALA A 58 3.72 -2.53 -17.09
N ILE A 59 3.63 -1.82 -18.23
CA ILE A 59 3.56 -2.45 -19.56
C ILE A 59 4.86 -3.20 -19.87
N ARG A 60 6.03 -2.62 -19.57
CA ARG A 60 7.34 -3.29 -19.74
C ARG A 60 7.46 -4.57 -18.90
N LEU A 61 6.88 -4.59 -17.71
CA LEU A 61 6.82 -5.75 -16.82
C LEU A 61 5.71 -6.76 -17.20
N GLY A 62 4.94 -6.49 -18.26
CA GLY A 62 3.97 -7.42 -18.83
C GLY A 62 2.51 -7.16 -18.48
N ALA A 63 2.17 -5.97 -17.95
CA ALA A 63 0.78 -5.56 -17.82
C ALA A 63 0.13 -5.39 -19.21
N GLU A 64 -1.10 -5.89 -19.36
CA GLU A 64 -1.88 -5.75 -20.60
C GLU A 64 -2.50 -4.36 -20.67
N GLU A 65 -2.10 -3.57 -21.66
CA GLU A 65 -2.74 -2.29 -21.95
C GLU A 65 -4.13 -2.49 -22.55
N ILE A 66 -5.14 -1.90 -21.92
CA ILE A 66 -6.54 -1.96 -22.37
C ILE A 66 -7.21 -0.58 -22.26
N ASP A 67 -8.46 -0.46 -22.72
CA ASP A 67 -9.25 0.73 -22.47
C ASP A 67 -9.93 0.69 -21.08
N GLY A 68 -10.31 1.86 -20.55
CA GLY A 68 -10.91 1.94 -19.21
C GLY A 68 -12.28 1.26 -19.10
N ARG A 69 -13.02 1.11 -20.22
CA ARG A 69 -14.32 0.41 -20.21
C ARG A 69 -14.11 -1.10 -20.08
N ASP A 70 -13.12 -1.63 -20.80
CA ASP A 70 -12.70 -3.02 -20.71
C ASP A 70 -12.16 -3.32 -19.32
N LEU A 71 -11.34 -2.44 -18.74
CA LEU A 71 -10.84 -2.58 -17.37
C LEU A 71 -11.98 -2.72 -16.36
N LEU A 72 -12.95 -1.79 -16.41
CA LEU A 72 -14.12 -1.84 -15.54
C LEU A 72 -14.98 -3.10 -15.77
N SER A 73 -15.14 -3.53 -17.01
CA SER A 73 -15.88 -4.74 -17.38
C SER A 73 -15.22 -5.99 -16.79
N ARG A 74 -13.89 -6.11 -16.90
CA ARG A 74 -13.11 -7.23 -16.37
C ARG A 74 -13.14 -7.27 -14.84
N LEU A 75 -12.93 -6.14 -14.15
CA LEU A 75 -13.06 -6.05 -12.69
C LEU A 75 -14.44 -6.48 -12.19
N LYS A 76 -15.51 -6.07 -12.89
CA LYS A 76 -16.89 -6.51 -12.54
C LYS A 76 -17.07 -8.00 -12.75
N LYS A 77 -16.58 -8.55 -13.86
CA LYS A 77 -16.65 -9.99 -14.16
C LYS A 77 -15.88 -10.83 -13.13
N ALA A 78 -14.74 -10.32 -12.66
CA ALA A 78 -13.92 -10.90 -11.61
C ALA A 78 -14.52 -10.74 -10.20
N LYS A 79 -15.61 -9.97 -10.05
CA LYS A 79 -16.20 -9.58 -8.76
C LYS A 79 -15.23 -8.83 -7.84
N LEU A 80 -14.26 -8.12 -8.43
CA LEU A 80 -13.29 -7.30 -7.70
C LEU A 80 -13.72 -5.83 -7.63
N ARG A 81 -14.56 -5.36 -8.54
CA ARG A 81 -14.98 -3.95 -8.56
C ARG A 81 -15.78 -3.59 -7.32
N LEU A 82 -15.26 -2.67 -6.52
CA LEU A 82 -15.96 -2.07 -5.40
C LEU A 82 -16.94 -0.96 -5.86
N PRO A 83 -18.15 -0.91 -5.28
CA PRO A 83 -19.01 0.27 -5.33
C PRO A 83 -18.28 1.51 -4.83
N ALA A 84 -18.65 2.69 -5.32
CA ALA A 84 -17.98 3.94 -4.93
C ALA A 84 -18.08 4.23 -3.41
N SER A 85 -19.16 3.78 -2.76
CA SER A 85 -19.37 3.90 -1.32
C SER A 85 -18.50 2.98 -0.47
N GLU A 86 -17.95 1.93 -1.06
CA GLU A 86 -17.12 0.92 -0.38
C GLU A 86 -15.63 1.13 -0.64
N ARG A 87 -15.26 2.06 -1.53
CA ARG A 87 -13.86 2.40 -1.75
C ARG A 87 -13.30 3.17 -0.55
N PRO A 88 -12.05 2.91 -0.18
CA PRO A 88 -11.40 3.62 0.91
C PRO A 88 -11.37 5.13 0.65
N ASP A 89 -11.48 5.90 1.73
CA ASP A 89 -11.31 7.33 1.69
C ASP A 89 -9.82 7.72 1.78
N LYS A 90 -9.55 9.00 2.02
CA LYS A 90 -8.18 9.51 2.10
C LYS A 90 -7.56 9.15 3.44
N TRP A 91 -6.32 8.67 3.41
CA TRP A 91 -5.48 8.57 4.60
C TRP A 91 -5.35 9.91 5.31
N GLN A 92 -5.67 9.92 6.60
CA GLN A 92 -5.45 11.04 7.51
C GLN A 92 -4.26 10.70 8.42
N ASN A 93 -3.31 11.61 8.52
CA ASN A 93 -2.22 11.48 9.49
C ASN A 93 -2.79 11.72 10.89
N LEU A 94 -2.80 10.68 11.73
CA LEU A 94 -3.29 10.77 13.10
C LEU A 94 -2.18 11.21 14.06
N ARG A 95 -0.99 10.63 13.90
CA ARG A 95 0.11 10.86 14.82
C ARG A 95 1.45 10.55 14.17
N VAL A 96 2.43 11.38 14.45
CA VAL A 96 3.84 11.17 14.10
C VAL A 96 4.63 11.01 15.39
N PHE A 97 5.45 9.98 15.47
CA PHE A 97 6.41 9.74 16.52
C PHE A 97 7.81 9.94 15.96
N LYS A 98 8.47 11.01 16.41
CA LYS A 98 9.86 11.31 16.03
C LYS A 98 10.82 10.32 16.68
N PRO A 99 12.02 10.14 16.13
CA PRO A 99 13.03 9.26 16.72
C PRO A 99 13.37 9.69 18.15
N THR A 100 13.42 8.73 19.08
CA THR A 100 13.71 8.99 20.51
C THR A 100 14.76 8.04 21.10
N GLY A 101 15.25 7.08 20.32
CA GLY A 101 16.10 5.99 20.79
C GLY A 101 15.33 4.79 21.35
N VAL A 102 13.99 4.88 21.48
CA VAL A 102 13.11 3.79 21.90
C VAL A 102 11.86 3.71 21.00
N PRO A 103 11.26 2.52 20.82
CA PRO A 103 10.01 2.36 20.08
C PRO A 103 8.87 3.15 20.74
N PRO A 104 8.01 3.83 19.98
CA PRO A 104 6.85 4.50 20.56
C PRO A 104 5.81 3.51 21.10
N ASP A 105 5.13 3.92 22.18
CA ASP A 105 3.95 3.21 22.69
C ASP A 105 2.73 3.51 21.81
N LEU A 106 2.16 2.45 21.24
CA LEU A 106 0.99 2.49 20.36
C LEU A 106 -0.31 2.07 21.06
N THR A 107 -0.26 1.82 22.37
CA THR A 107 -1.42 1.41 23.18
C THR A 107 -2.55 2.43 23.03
N GLY A 108 -3.75 1.95 22.71
CA GLY A 108 -4.94 2.79 22.54
C GLY A 108 -5.03 3.54 21.20
N ILE A 109 -4.05 3.40 20.31
CA ILE A 109 -4.09 4.01 18.96
C ILE A 109 -4.48 2.96 17.90
N ILE A 110 -3.76 1.85 17.88
CA ILE A 110 -3.86 0.82 16.82
C ILE A 110 -4.31 -0.52 17.40
N LEU A 111 -3.93 -0.75 18.65
CA LEU A 111 -3.95 -2.08 19.24
C LEU A 111 -4.84 -2.07 20.48
N SER A 112 -5.98 -2.74 20.36
CA SER A 112 -6.65 -3.36 21.50
C SER A 112 -5.93 -4.64 21.96
N ASN A 113 -4.92 -5.11 21.19
CA ASN A 113 -4.07 -6.24 21.55
C ASN A 113 -2.80 -5.76 22.29
N PRO A 114 -2.69 -5.96 23.62
CA PRO A 114 -1.55 -5.51 24.41
C PRO A 114 -0.24 -6.26 24.11
N PHE A 115 -0.27 -7.32 23.30
CA PHE A 115 0.91 -8.13 22.99
C PHE A 115 1.63 -7.74 21.71
N LEU A 116 1.09 -6.82 20.90
CA LEU A 116 1.78 -6.34 19.70
C LEU A 116 2.60 -5.09 20.06
N ASN A 117 3.92 -5.21 20.10
CA ASN A 117 4.82 -4.06 20.19
C ASN A 117 5.64 -3.94 18.89
N LEU A 118 6.12 -2.73 18.59
CA LEU A 118 6.86 -2.49 17.34
C LEU A 118 8.13 -3.33 17.22
N GLU A 119 8.82 -3.57 18.33
CA GLU A 119 10.01 -4.42 18.35
C GLU A 119 9.72 -5.88 18.00
N THR A 120 8.47 -6.34 18.14
CA THR A 120 8.04 -7.67 17.70
C THR A 120 7.87 -7.72 16.19
N LEU A 121 7.49 -6.59 15.57
CA LEU A 121 7.19 -6.49 14.14
C LEU A 121 8.42 -6.18 13.29
N VAL A 122 9.34 -5.37 13.80
CA VAL A 122 10.49 -4.87 13.05
C VAL A 122 11.68 -4.64 13.97
N LYS A 123 12.88 -4.91 13.45
CA LYS A 123 14.13 -4.42 14.05
C LYS A 123 14.56 -3.16 13.29
N ALA A 124 14.79 -2.08 14.03
CA ALA A 124 15.12 -0.76 13.51
C ALA A 124 16.04 -0.02 14.50
N ASP A 125 16.70 1.05 14.06
CA ASP A 125 17.43 1.95 14.96
C ASP A 125 16.50 3.10 15.38
N TRP A 126 15.86 2.95 16.54
CA TRP A 126 14.90 3.92 17.08
C TRP A 126 15.47 5.33 17.32
N SER A 127 16.79 5.53 17.17
CA SER A 127 17.44 6.84 17.16
C SER A 127 17.23 7.59 15.83
N PHE A 128 16.88 6.87 14.76
CA PHE A 128 16.64 7.39 13.41
C PHE A 128 15.27 7.00 12.85
N THR A 129 14.58 6.03 13.46
CA THR A 129 13.27 5.58 12.99
C THR A 129 12.16 6.57 13.34
N GLU A 130 11.41 7.01 12.33
CA GLU A 130 10.14 7.71 12.49
C GLU A 130 8.97 6.73 12.32
N VAL A 131 7.93 6.87 13.15
CA VAL A 131 6.70 6.08 13.02
C VAL A 131 5.53 7.03 12.82
N THR A 132 4.77 6.83 11.76
CA THR A 132 3.55 7.58 11.49
C THR A 132 2.35 6.65 11.48
N VAL A 133 1.29 7.06 12.16
CA VAL A 133 0.00 6.38 12.18
C VAL A 133 -0.95 7.12 11.26
N PHE A 134 -1.50 6.41 10.29
CA PHE A 134 -2.57 6.90 9.43
C PHE A 134 -3.86 6.14 9.70
N LYS A 135 -4.98 6.79 9.45
CA LYS A 135 -6.30 6.17 9.47
C LYS A 135 -7.11 6.61 8.26
N ARG A 136 -7.91 5.69 7.74
CA ARG A 136 -8.91 5.94 6.70
C ARG A 136 -10.08 4.99 6.96
N CYS A 137 -11.33 5.41 6.78
CA CYS A 137 -12.52 4.60 7.05
C CYS A 137 -12.39 3.72 8.33
N SER A 138 -12.27 2.41 8.15
CA SER A 138 -12.08 1.39 9.20
C SER A 138 -10.65 0.83 9.28
N GLU A 139 -9.73 1.29 8.45
CA GLU A 139 -8.35 0.80 8.36
C GLU A 139 -7.38 1.73 9.11
N ILE A 140 -6.34 1.13 9.68
CA ILE A 140 -5.20 1.86 10.25
C ILE A 140 -3.93 1.41 9.54
N ALA A 141 -3.06 2.35 9.18
CA ALA A 141 -1.73 2.06 8.66
C ALA A 141 -0.65 2.54 9.63
N LEU A 142 0.30 1.65 9.92
CA LEU A 142 1.60 2.00 10.47
C LEU A 142 2.60 2.18 9.33
N VAL A 143 3.25 3.34 9.29
CA VAL A 143 4.38 3.60 8.41
C VAL A 143 5.60 3.82 9.28
N ILE A 144 6.62 3.00 9.06
CA ILE A 144 7.88 3.03 9.79
C ILE A 144 8.96 3.36 8.78
N GLU A 145 9.66 4.48 8.98
CA GLU A 145 10.69 4.97 8.07
C GLU A 145 12.03 5.05 8.78
N ASP A 146 13.05 4.41 8.22
CA ASP A 146 14.41 4.44 8.71
C ASP A 146 15.41 4.39 7.55
N PHE A 147 16.16 5.46 7.37
CA PHE A 147 17.16 5.56 6.31
C PHE A 147 18.38 4.65 6.52
N SER A 148 18.63 4.22 7.75
CA SER A 148 19.71 3.29 8.10
C SER A 148 19.35 1.83 7.80
N GLY A 149 18.04 1.53 7.74
CA GLY A 149 17.51 0.23 7.33
C GLY A 149 16.50 -0.34 8.34
N LEU A 150 15.61 -1.18 7.83
CA LEU A 150 14.59 -1.90 8.57
C LEU A 150 14.72 -3.39 8.29
N GLU A 151 14.55 -4.20 9.34
CA GLU A 151 14.47 -5.65 9.24
C GLU A 151 13.09 -6.13 9.73
N PRO A 152 12.09 -6.23 8.84
CA PRO A 152 10.76 -6.74 9.19
C PRO A 152 10.83 -8.19 9.67
N LYS A 153 10.17 -8.50 10.78
CA LYS A 153 10.13 -9.84 11.36
C LYS A 153 8.95 -10.61 10.78
N ILE A 154 9.13 -11.16 9.58
CA ILE A 154 8.08 -11.80 8.76
C ILE A 154 7.18 -12.75 9.56
N LYS A 155 7.74 -13.54 10.49
CA LYS A 155 6.98 -14.45 11.36
C LYS A 155 5.79 -13.80 12.08
N PHE A 156 5.91 -12.52 12.46
CA PHE A 156 4.87 -11.78 13.18
C PHE A 156 3.99 -10.92 12.28
N LEU A 157 4.28 -10.89 10.98
CA LEU A 157 3.56 -10.11 9.97
C LEU A 157 2.71 -10.99 9.04
N GLN A 158 2.76 -12.32 9.18
CA GLN A 158 2.13 -13.27 8.23
C GLN A 158 0.61 -13.11 8.11
N GLU A 159 -0.04 -12.67 9.19
CA GLU A 159 -1.49 -12.46 9.26
C GLU A 159 -1.89 -11.00 8.99
N LEU A 160 -0.93 -10.14 8.65
CA LEU A 160 -1.15 -8.72 8.37
C LEU A 160 -0.82 -8.43 6.91
N GLU A 161 -1.48 -7.43 6.34
CA GLU A 161 -1.03 -6.87 5.07
C GLU A 161 0.12 -5.91 5.35
N TRP A 162 1.28 -6.16 4.74
CA TRP A 162 2.46 -5.34 4.93
C TRP A 162 3.29 -5.27 3.65
N ARG A 163 4.11 -4.21 3.55
CA ARG A 163 5.08 -4.04 2.46
C ARG A 163 6.30 -3.30 2.96
N CYS A 164 7.49 -3.76 2.58
CA CYS A 164 8.75 -3.08 2.87
C CYS A 164 9.40 -2.62 1.57
N ILE A 165 9.58 -1.31 1.41
CA ILE A 165 10.15 -0.69 0.22
C ILE A 165 11.61 -0.34 0.50
N ASP A 166 12.50 -0.86 -0.33
CA ASP A 166 13.96 -0.66 -0.28
C ASP A 166 14.62 -0.97 1.07
N GLY A 167 13.95 -1.75 1.93
CA GLY A 167 14.41 -2.00 3.28
C GLY A 167 14.42 -0.76 4.17
N ARG A 168 13.70 0.32 3.82
CA ARG A 168 13.73 1.62 4.53
C ARG A 168 12.37 2.14 4.93
N LEU A 169 11.32 1.67 4.27
CA LEU A 169 9.95 2.09 4.54
C LEU A 169 9.06 0.86 4.68
N LEU A 170 8.55 0.61 5.88
CA LEU A 170 7.65 -0.49 6.19
C LEU A 170 6.24 0.04 6.42
N GLU A 171 5.29 -0.46 5.64
CA GLU A 171 3.85 -0.22 5.80
C GLU A 171 3.19 -1.48 6.36
N ILE A 172 2.33 -1.32 7.36
CA ILE A 172 1.54 -2.40 7.96
C ILE A 172 0.10 -1.91 8.11
N LEU A 173 -0.85 -2.63 7.54
CA LEU A 173 -2.28 -2.33 7.63
C LEU A 173 -2.95 -3.20 8.69
N PHE A 174 -3.93 -2.61 9.39
CA PHE A 174 -4.76 -3.22 10.44
C PHE A 174 -6.24 -2.94 10.18
#